data_AF-A0AAD0QSM9-F1
#
_entry.id   AF-A0AAD0QSM9-F1
#
_cell.length_a   1.000
_cell.length_b   1.000
_cell.length_c   1.000
_cell.angle_alpha   90.00
_cell.angle_beta   90.00
_cell.angle_gamma   90.00
#
_symmetry.space_group_name_H-M   'P 1'
#
loop_
_entity.id
_entity.type
_entity.pdbx_description
1 polymer ?
#
loop_
_entity_poly.entity_id
_entity_poly.type
_entity_poly.pdbx_seq_one_letter_code
_entity_poly.pdbx_strand_id
1 'polypeptide(L)'
;MCGVTLDDRDMKYYYAVLTHGITRKLDILLLTVAVALGFFGLDAWVILPESHTPLVKSLGIPAASWLVALILGLILRPFPTKLTGKVDANAMEAAIAKKTIMAFCGMTWPALILFVLAFLLYLPRSFVLLAMIAHGATLFLLLHSTDQRLEQFAETWCGDHYDPANPEIDTFLHGTRSVSFD
;
A
#
# COMPACT_ATOMS: atom_id res chain seq x y z
N MET A 1 -3.51 27.82 -29.70
CA MET A 1 -2.85 26.79 -28.87
C MET A 1 -2.93 27.25 -27.43
N CYS A 2 -3.92 26.79 -26.68
CA CYS A 2 -4.00 27.08 -25.24
C CYS A 2 -3.02 26.17 -24.52
N GLY A 3 -1.95 26.76 -23.97
CA GLY A 3 -1.05 26.07 -23.06
C GLY A 3 -1.83 25.69 -21.80
N VAL A 4 -1.98 24.38 -21.58
CA VAL A 4 -2.47 23.84 -20.32
C VAL A 4 -1.37 24.09 -19.30
N THR A 5 -1.53 25.14 -18.49
CA THR A 5 -0.73 25.33 -17.27
C THR A 5 -1.22 24.29 -16.27
N LEU A 6 -0.48 23.19 -16.13
CA LEU A 6 -0.61 22.27 -15.01
C LEU A 6 -0.55 23.10 -13.72
N ASP A 7 -1.64 23.06 -12.93
CA ASP A 7 -1.75 23.75 -11.65
C ASP A 7 -0.60 23.26 -10.74
N ASP A 8 0.05 24.17 -10.03
CA ASP A 8 1.14 23.89 -9.08
C ASP A 8 0.68 22.89 -8.00
N ARG A 9 -0.64 22.78 -7.79
CA ARG A 9 -1.30 21.74 -6.99
C ARG A 9 -1.24 20.35 -7.63
N ASP A 10 -1.47 20.20 -8.94
CA ASP A 10 -1.38 18.90 -9.61
C ASP A 10 0.06 18.40 -9.68
N MET A 11 1.02 19.32 -9.83
CA MET A 11 2.46 19.02 -9.72
C MET A 11 2.84 18.59 -8.30
N LYS A 12 2.31 19.24 -7.25
CA LYS A 12 2.50 18.78 -5.87
C LYS A 12 1.86 17.43 -5.60
N TYR A 13 0.70 17.11 -6.19
CA TYR A 13 0.10 15.78 -6.10
C TYR A 13 0.94 14.72 -6.82
N TYR A 14 1.46 15.02 -8.01
CA TYR A 14 2.35 14.10 -8.74
C TYR A 14 3.72 13.92 -8.08
N TYR A 15 4.26 14.98 -7.47
CA TYR A 15 5.48 14.90 -6.67
C TYR A 15 5.22 14.17 -5.35
N ALA A 16 4.14 14.46 -4.61
CA ALA A 16 3.80 13.80 -3.34
C ALA A 16 3.57 12.29 -3.48
N VAL A 17 3.10 11.81 -4.63
CA VAL A 17 3.01 10.37 -4.94
C VAL A 17 4.39 9.69 -5.02
N LEU A 18 5.49 10.45 -5.10
CA LEU A 18 6.86 9.95 -5.31
C LEU A 18 7.96 10.64 -4.46
N THR A 19 7.64 11.63 -3.61
CA THR A 19 8.60 12.43 -2.84
C THR A 19 8.58 12.19 -1.34
N HIS A 20 8.67 10.93 -0.93
CA HIS A 20 9.22 10.63 0.39
C HIS A 20 10.50 9.85 0.19
N GLY A 21 11.65 10.52 0.28
CA GLY A 21 12.96 9.86 0.05
C GLY A 21 13.14 8.58 0.89
N ILE A 22 12.50 8.54 2.05
CA ILE A 22 12.58 7.49 3.06
C ILE A 22 11.61 6.33 2.78
N THR A 23 10.33 6.57 2.48
CA THR A 23 9.35 5.50 2.21
C THR A 23 9.17 5.16 0.72
N ARG A 24 9.75 5.93 -0.20
CA ARG A 24 9.63 5.74 -1.66
C ARG A 24 9.98 4.32 -2.11
N LYS A 25 10.96 3.67 -1.48
CA LYS A 25 11.30 2.27 -1.79
C LYS A 25 10.14 1.31 -1.48
N LEU A 26 9.42 1.54 -0.38
CA LEU A 26 8.25 0.75 0.01
C LEU A 26 7.09 1.03 -0.95
N ASP A 27 6.84 2.30 -1.29
CA ASP A 27 5.74 2.66 -2.20
C ASP A 27 5.96 2.09 -3.61
N ILE A 28 7.20 2.13 -4.12
CA ILE A 28 7.54 1.49 -5.41
C ILE A 28 7.35 -0.02 -5.33
N LEU A 29 7.77 -0.67 -4.24
CA LEU A 29 7.55 -2.11 -4.03
C LEU A 29 6.05 -2.44 -4.03
N LEU A 30 5.24 -1.68 -3.29
CA LEU A 30 3.79 -1.85 -3.21
C LEU A 30 3.13 -1.66 -4.58
N LEU A 31 3.51 -0.63 -5.33
CA LEU A 31 3.02 -0.39 -6.68
C LEU A 31 3.38 -1.53 -7.62
N THR A 32 4.63 -1.99 -7.58
CA THR A 32 5.12 -3.10 -8.42
C THR A 32 4.31 -4.36 -8.16
N VAL A 33 4.01 -4.67 -6.89
CA VAL A 33 3.21 -5.84 -6.54
C VAL A 33 1.75 -5.67 -6.95
N ALA A 34 1.16 -4.49 -6.76
CA ALA A 34 -0.21 -4.22 -7.20
C ALA A 34 -0.36 -4.42 -8.72
N VAL A 35 0.62 -3.94 -9.49
CA VAL A 35 0.70 -4.15 -10.95
C VAL A 35 0.89 -5.63 -11.28
N ALA A 36 1.79 -6.33 -10.58
CA ALA A 36 2.03 -7.76 -10.79
C ALA A 36 0.77 -8.60 -10.52
N LEU A 37 -0.01 -8.29 -9.48
CA LEU A 37 -1.29 -8.96 -9.22
C LEU A 37 -2.29 -8.73 -10.36
N GLY A 38 -2.32 -7.53 -10.94
CA GLY A 38 -3.10 -7.25 -12.15
C GLY A 38 -2.70 -8.17 -13.32
N PHE A 39 -1.39 -8.32 -13.57
CA PHE A 39 -0.88 -9.25 -14.58
C PHE A 39 -1.22 -10.71 -14.28
N PHE A 40 -1.10 -11.16 -13.03
CA PHE A 40 -1.55 -12.50 -12.64
C PHE A 40 -3.03 -12.72 -12.92
N GLY A 41 -3.87 -11.70 -12.73
CA GLY A 41 -5.28 -11.75 -13.11
C GLY A 41 -5.48 -11.90 -14.61
N LEU A 42 -4.67 -11.22 -15.43
CA LEU A 42 -4.70 -11.33 -16.90
C LEU A 42 -4.23 -12.72 -17.37
N ASP A 43 -3.18 -13.24 -16.77
CA ASP A 43 -2.69 -14.60 -17.07
C ASP A 43 -3.74 -15.64 -16.68
N ALA A 44 -4.36 -15.51 -15.49
CA ALA A 44 -5.48 -16.35 -15.09
C ALA A 44 -6.63 -16.28 -16.09
N TRP A 45 -6.90 -15.11 -16.66
CA TRP A 45 -7.93 -14.94 -17.68
C TRP A 45 -7.66 -15.73 -18.97
N VAL A 46 -6.40 -15.83 -19.38
CA VAL A 46 -6.01 -16.61 -20.57
C VAL A 46 -6.04 -18.11 -20.28
N ILE A 47 -5.60 -18.53 -19.10
CA ILE A 47 -5.29 -19.94 -18.80
C ILE A 47 -6.46 -20.72 -18.20
N LEU A 48 -7.29 -20.08 -17.36
CA LEU A 48 -8.41 -20.78 -16.71
C LEU A 48 -9.39 -21.31 -17.76
N PRO A 49 -10.21 -22.34 -17.52
CA PRO A 49 -11.27 -22.76 -18.44
C PRO A 49 -12.46 -21.79 -18.41
N GLU A 50 -13.34 -21.83 -19.41
CA GLU A 50 -14.64 -21.14 -19.28
C GLU A 50 -15.49 -21.87 -18.24
N SER A 51 -16.09 -21.09 -17.35
CA SER A 51 -16.93 -21.60 -16.26
C SER A 51 -18.38 -21.19 -16.53
N HIS A 52 -19.28 -22.16 -16.63
CA HIS A 52 -20.73 -21.92 -16.76
C HIS A 52 -21.44 -21.84 -15.40
N THR A 53 -20.67 -21.71 -14.31
CA THR A 53 -21.21 -21.68 -12.95
C THR A 53 -22.03 -20.41 -12.75
N PRO A 54 -23.29 -20.50 -12.26
CA PRO A 54 -24.14 -19.33 -12.13
C PRO A 54 -23.52 -18.29 -11.20
N LEU A 55 -23.68 -17.03 -11.61
CA LEU A 55 -22.98 -15.85 -11.11
C LEU A 55 -23.00 -15.70 -9.57
N VAL A 56 -24.13 -16.03 -8.95
CA VAL A 56 -24.34 -15.94 -7.50
C VAL A 56 -23.57 -17.01 -6.73
N LYS A 57 -23.34 -18.20 -7.31
CA LYS A 57 -22.64 -19.30 -6.63
C LYS A 57 -21.11 -19.12 -6.66
N SER A 58 -20.58 -18.43 -7.67
CA SER A 58 -19.14 -18.29 -7.87
C SER A 58 -18.54 -17.01 -7.30
N LEU A 59 -19.34 -15.97 -7.07
CA LEU A 59 -18.88 -14.68 -6.52
C LEU A 59 -18.40 -14.77 -5.07
N GLY A 60 -18.91 -15.74 -4.29
CA GLY A 60 -18.64 -15.84 -2.86
C GLY A 60 -17.16 -16.01 -2.51
N ILE A 61 -16.42 -16.83 -3.27
CA ILE A 61 -15.01 -17.13 -2.97
C ILE A 61 -14.09 -15.94 -3.27
N PRO A 62 -14.17 -15.29 -4.45
CA PRO A 62 -13.41 -14.07 -4.73
C PRO A 62 -13.74 -12.92 -3.77
N ALA A 63 -15.02 -12.73 -3.46
CA ALA A 63 -15.46 -11.67 -2.54
C ALA A 63 -14.97 -11.93 -1.10
N ALA A 64 -15.07 -13.17 -0.61
CA ALA A 64 -14.58 -13.53 0.72
C ALA A 64 -13.06 -13.37 0.83
N SER A 65 -12.30 -13.79 -0.19
CA SER A 65 -10.85 -13.61 -0.23
C SER A 65 -10.47 -12.13 -0.15
N TRP A 66 -11.11 -11.28 -0.96
CA TRP A 66 -10.87 -9.84 -0.93
C TRP A 66 -11.23 -9.21 0.43
N LEU A 67 -12.36 -9.62 1.02
CA LEU A 67 -12.79 -9.14 2.33
C LEU A 67 -11.79 -9.53 3.43
N VAL A 68 -11.20 -10.73 3.37
CA VAL A 68 -10.13 -11.13 4.29
C VAL A 68 -8.90 -10.24 4.12
N ALA A 69 -8.47 -9.97 2.87
CA ALA A 69 -7.34 -9.07 2.62
C ALA A 69 -7.59 -7.64 3.15
N LEU A 70 -8.81 -7.12 2.96
CA LEU A 70 -9.23 -5.82 3.49
C LEU A 70 -9.16 -5.80 5.02
N ILE A 71 -9.78 -6.78 5.69
CA ILE A 71 -9.80 -6.85 7.17
C ILE A 71 -8.38 -6.98 7.72
N LEU A 72 -7.55 -7.84 7.12
CA LEU A 72 -6.15 -7.99 7.53
C LEU A 72 -5.39 -6.67 7.37
N GLY A 73 -5.60 -5.93 6.27
CA GLY A 73 -4.95 -4.63 6.09
C GLY A 73 -5.40 -3.57 7.09
N LEU A 74 -6.66 -3.59 7.50
CA LEU A 74 -7.17 -2.70 8.54
C LEU A 74 -6.60 -3.04 9.92
N ILE A 75 -6.47 -4.33 10.26
CA ILE A 75 -5.90 -4.80 11.54
C ILE A 75 -4.39 -4.55 11.58
N LEU A 76 -3.68 -4.88 10.50
CA LEU A 76 -2.22 -4.80 10.40
C LEU A 76 -1.72 -3.40 10.04
N ARG A 77 -2.58 -2.38 10.12
CA ARG A 77 -2.31 -1.02 9.64
C ARG A 77 -0.89 -0.60 10.06
N PRO A 78 -0.02 -0.21 9.10
CA PRO A 78 1.42 -0.23 9.30
C PRO A 78 1.96 0.86 10.23
N PHE A 79 1.11 1.76 10.75
CA PHE A 79 1.54 2.84 11.61
C PHE A 79 1.41 2.45 13.09
N PRO A 80 2.50 2.41 13.89
CA PRO A 80 2.47 2.22 15.32
C PRO A 80 1.59 3.24 16.04
N THR A 81 0.89 2.73 17.04
CA THR A 81 0.13 3.48 18.03
C THR A 81 0.96 3.79 19.28
N LYS A 82 2.28 3.54 19.25
CA LYS A 82 3.12 3.56 20.44
C LYS A 82 4.05 4.76 20.46
N LEU A 83 3.89 5.58 21.49
CA LEU A 83 4.79 6.64 21.91
C LEU A 83 6.13 6.02 22.34
N THR A 84 7.22 6.41 21.67
CA THR A 84 8.58 6.05 22.12
C THR A 84 9.33 7.26 22.68
N GLY A 85 8.91 8.48 22.32
CA GLY A 85 9.59 9.73 22.69
C GLY A 85 10.96 9.89 22.01
N LYS A 86 11.35 8.97 21.10
CA LYS A 86 12.61 9.05 20.37
C LYS A 86 12.42 9.80 19.06
N VAL A 87 13.18 10.87 18.88
CA VAL A 87 13.19 11.68 17.66
C VAL A 87 14.43 11.31 16.84
N ASP A 88 14.32 10.28 16.01
CA ASP A 88 15.37 9.76 15.11
C ASP A 88 14.73 9.27 13.80
N ALA A 89 15.11 9.87 12.67
CA ALA A 89 14.48 9.62 11.37
C ALA A 89 14.66 8.16 10.90
N ASN A 90 15.83 7.57 11.15
CA ASN A 90 16.16 6.21 10.72
C ASN A 90 15.36 5.16 11.49
N ALA A 91 15.18 5.34 12.80
CA ALA A 91 14.38 4.46 13.65
C ALA A 91 12.90 4.52 13.26
N MET A 92 12.40 5.71 12.95
CA MET A 92 11.05 5.94 12.44
C MET A 92 10.83 5.24 11.09
N GLU A 93 11.76 5.42 10.14
CA GLU A 93 11.77 4.72 8.85
C GLU A 93 11.73 3.20 9.03
N ALA A 94 12.65 2.65 9.82
CA ALA A 94 12.77 1.21 10.02
C ALA A 94 11.50 0.61 10.66
N ALA A 95 10.85 1.36 11.57
CA ALA A 95 9.60 0.94 12.18
C ALA A 95 8.46 0.84 11.15
N ILE A 96 8.33 1.84 10.27
CA ILE A 96 7.34 1.83 9.19
C ILE A 96 7.63 0.71 8.20
N ALA A 97 8.88 0.58 7.76
CA ALA A 97 9.28 -0.47 6.81
C ALA A 97 8.94 -1.86 7.36
N LYS A 98 9.33 -2.15 8.59
CA LYS A 98 9.06 -3.43 9.24
C LYS A 98 7.57 -3.75 9.31
N LYS A 99 6.75 -2.78 9.72
CA LYS A 99 5.30 -2.99 9.84
C LYS A 99 4.60 -3.09 8.48
N THR A 100 5.01 -2.27 7.52
CA THR A 100 4.51 -2.31 6.13
C THR A 100 4.78 -3.66 5.51
N ILE A 101 5.99 -4.22 5.69
CA ILE A 101 6.34 -5.56 5.21
C ILE A 101 5.47 -6.64 5.89
N MET A 102 5.27 -6.55 7.21
CA MET A 102 4.42 -7.51 7.93
C MET A 102 2.96 -7.47 7.44
N ALA A 103 2.41 -6.27 7.25
CA ALA A 103 1.06 -6.07 6.72
C ALA A 103 0.95 -6.59 5.28
N PHE A 104 1.92 -6.26 4.44
CA PHE A 104 2.04 -6.76 3.08
C PHE A 104 2.05 -8.30 3.02
N CYS A 105 2.90 -8.95 3.83
CA CYS A 105 2.93 -10.40 3.91
C CYS A 105 1.56 -10.96 4.29
N GLY A 106 0.90 -10.43 5.32
CA GLY A 106 -0.43 -10.90 5.72
C GLY A 106 -1.50 -10.72 4.64
N MET A 107 -1.51 -9.58 3.96
CA MET A 107 -2.55 -9.21 2.99
C MET A 107 -2.39 -9.85 1.60
N THR A 108 -1.21 -10.36 1.25
CA THR A 108 -0.96 -10.99 -0.06
C THR A 108 -1.41 -12.45 -0.11
N TRP A 109 -1.39 -13.17 1.02
CA TRP A 109 -1.81 -14.58 1.09
C TRP A 109 -3.22 -14.87 0.55
N PRO A 110 -4.26 -14.08 0.88
CA PRO A 110 -5.61 -14.32 0.34
C PRO A 110 -5.67 -14.31 -1.19
N ALA A 111 -4.88 -13.45 -1.85
CA ALA A 111 -4.80 -13.40 -3.30
C ALA A 111 -4.17 -14.69 -3.87
N LEU A 112 -3.06 -15.15 -3.29
CA LEU A 112 -2.41 -16.39 -3.71
C LEU A 112 -3.31 -17.62 -3.50
N ILE A 113 -4.01 -17.68 -2.36
CA ILE A 113 -4.97 -18.75 -2.08
C ILE A 113 -6.11 -18.72 -3.09
N LEU A 114 -6.66 -17.54 -3.40
CA LEU A 114 -7.71 -17.39 -4.40
C LEU A 114 -7.23 -17.84 -5.78
N PHE A 115 -6.00 -17.48 -6.17
CA PHE A 115 -5.42 -17.90 -7.43
C PHE A 115 -5.39 -19.43 -7.54
N VAL A 116 -4.89 -20.13 -6.52
CA VAL A 116 -4.86 -21.60 -6.49
C VAL A 116 -6.28 -22.19 -6.51
N LEU A 117 -7.20 -21.66 -5.69
CA LEU A 117 -8.57 -22.13 -5.64
C LEU A 117 -9.32 -21.93 -6.96
N ALA A 118 -8.99 -20.90 -7.74
CA ALA A 118 -9.59 -20.67 -9.04
C ALA A 118 -9.37 -21.83 -10.02
N PHE A 119 -8.18 -22.45 -9.99
CA PHE A 119 -7.90 -23.64 -10.79
C PHE A 119 -8.61 -24.88 -10.25
N LEU A 120 -8.64 -25.07 -8.94
CA LEU A 120 -9.25 -26.25 -8.31
C LEU A 120 -10.77 -26.27 -8.45
N LEU A 121 -11.40 -25.11 -8.40
CA LEU A 121 -12.86 -24.96 -8.35
C LEU A 121 -13.45 -24.43 -9.67
N TYR A 122 -12.64 -24.26 -10.71
CA TYR A 122 -13.07 -23.75 -12.02
C TYR A 122 -13.87 -22.45 -11.91
N LEU A 123 -13.33 -21.48 -11.16
CA LEU A 123 -14.00 -20.19 -10.97
C LEU A 123 -14.04 -19.40 -12.28
N PRO A 124 -15.10 -18.59 -12.52
CA PRO A 124 -15.15 -17.71 -13.68
C PRO A 124 -13.97 -16.75 -13.71
N ARG A 125 -13.30 -16.71 -14.86
CA ARG A 125 -12.07 -15.95 -15.08
C ARG A 125 -12.23 -14.46 -14.77
N SER A 126 -13.40 -13.89 -15.06
CA SER A 126 -13.76 -12.51 -14.75
C SER A 126 -13.69 -12.18 -13.27
N PHE A 127 -14.16 -13.08 -12.42
CA PHE A 127 -14.12 -12.83 -10.99
C PHE A 127 -12.72 -12.97 -10.41
N VAL A 128 -11.91 -13.87 -10.97
CA VAL A 128 -10.51 -14.00 -10.57
C VAL A 128 -9.76 -12.72 -10.96
N LEU A 129 -9.88 -12.26 -12.20
CA LEU A 129 -9.25 -11.01 -12.67
C LEU A 129 -9.67 -9.80 -11.81
N LEU A 130 -10.98 -9.59 -11.64
CA LEU A 130 -11.50 -8.48 -10.85
C LEU A 130 -11.04 -8.55 -9.39
N ALA A 131 -11.02 -9.74 -8.79
CA ALA A 131 -10.54 -9.91 -7.43
C ALA A 131 -9.04 -9.66 -7.31
N MET A 132 -8.21 -10.08 -8.27
CA MET A 132 -6.77 -9.78 -8.25
C MET A 132 -6.50 -8.28 -8.34
N ILE A 133 -7.21 -7.57 -9.22
CA ILE A 133 -7.15 -6.11 -9.32
C ILE A 133 -7.59 -5.48 -7.99
N ALA A 134 -8.70 -5.94 -7.42
CA ALA A 134 -9.20 -5.44 -6.13
C ALA A 134 -8.20 -5.68 -4.99
N HIS A 135 -7.52 -6.84 -4.95
CA HIS A 135 -6.46 -7.13 -3.99
C HIS A 135 -5.26 -6.19 -4.17
N GLY A 136 -4.77 -6.02 -5.40
CA GLY A 136 -3.68 -5.10 -5.70
C GLY A 136 -3.99 -3.66 -5.30
N ALA A 137 -5.18 -3.17 -5.65
CA ALA A 137 -5.65 -1.85 -5.25
C ALA A 137 -5.78 -1.72 -3.73
N THR A 138 -6.29 -2.75 -3.04
CA THR A 138 -6.46 -2.74 -1.57
C THR A 138 -5.12 -2.70 -0.85
N LEU A 139 -4.15 -3.53 -1.30
CA LEU A 139 -2.77 -3.50 -0.80
C LEU A 139 -2.16 -2.11 -0.95
N PHE A 140 -2.24 -1.55 -2.16
CA PHE A 140 -1.68 -0.23 -2.44
C PHE A 140 -2.35 0.84 -1.57
N LEU A 141 -3.67 0.96 -1.60
CA LEU A 141 -4.39 2.01 -0.87
C LEU A 141 -4.21 1.92 0.66
N LEU A 142 -4.15 0.71 1.22
CA LEU A 142 -4.01 0.55 2.66
C LEU A 142 -2.57 0.73 3.15
N LEU A 143 -1.57 0.40 2.33
CA LEU A 143 -0.17 0.40 2.75
C LEU A 143 0.65 1.58 2.21
N HIS A 144 0.16 2.26 1.17
CA HIS A 144 0.83 3.43 0.60
C HIS A 144 0.98 4.53 1.67
N SER A 145 2.19 5.07 1.73
CA SER A 145 2.51 6.18 2.62
C SER A 145 2.01 7.49 2.02
N THR A 146 1.21 8.23 2.78
CA THR A 146 0.76 9.58 2.41
C THR A 146 1.31 10.58 3.42
N ASP A 147 1.46 11.84 3.02
CA ASP A 147 1.96 12.92 3.89
C ASP A 147 1.22 12.93 5.23
N GLN A 148 -0.12 12.96 5.16
CA GLN A 148 -0.98 12.95 6.34
C GLN A 148 -0.74 11.73 7.25
N ARG A 149 -0.44 10.55 6.68
CA ARG A 149 -0.19 9.33 7.46
C ARG A 149 1.18 9.34 8.11
N LEU A 150 2.18 9.88 7.43
CA LEU A 150 3.54 10.03 7.96
C LEU A 150 3.58 11.09 9.06
N GLU A 151 2.86 12.19 8.89
CA GLU A 151 2.72 13.23 9.90
C GLU A 151 2.02 12.69 11.15
N GLN A 152 0.86 12.05 11.00
CA GLN A 152 0.15 11.40 12.12
C GLN A 152 1.01 10.35 12.83
N PHE A 153 1.84 9.63 12.07
CA PHE A 153 2.80 8.70 12.64
C PHE A 153 3.86 9.44 13.48
N ALA A 154 4.45 10.50 12.95
CA ALA A 154 5.49 11.26 13.62
C ALA A 154 4.94 11.90 14.92
N GLU A 155 3.74 12.47 14.86
CA GLU A 155 3.02 12.98 16.03
C GLU A 155 2.82 11.89 17.09
N THR A 156 2.30 10.72 16.69
CA THR A 156 2.01 9.61 17.62
C THR A 156 3.30 8.99 18.19
N TRP A 157 4.37 8.94 17.40
CA TRP A 157 5.64 8.35 17.79
C TRP A 157 6.42 9.24 18.77
N CYS A 158 6.46 10.55 18.48
CA CYS A 158 7.20 11.55 19.25
C CYS A 158 6.43 12.07 20.47
N GLY A 159 5.10 12.11 20.39
CA GLY A 159 4.24 12.61 21.46
C GLY A 159 4.51 14.07 21.78
N ASP A 160 4.70 14.37 23.07
CA ASP A 160 5.00 15.73 23.56
C ASP A 160 6.31 16.32 22.98
N HIS A 161 7.18 15.48 22.41
CA HIS A 161 8.43 15.90 21.76
C HIS A 161 8.25 16.17 20.26
N TYR A 162 7.02 16.09 19.74
CA TYR A 162 6.75 16.43 18.35
C TYR A 162 6.93 17.93 18.13
N ASP A 163 7.91 18.27 17.30
CA ASP A 163 8.13 19.61 16.80
C ASP A 163 8.38 19.51 15.28
N PRO A 164 7.49 20.04 14.43
CA PRO A 164 7.66 19.98 12.98
C PRO A 164 8.89 20.75 12.49
N ALA A 165 9.46 21.65 13.30
CA ALA A 165 10.72 22.33 12.99
C ALA A 165 11.97 21.49 13.36
N ASN A 166 11.78 20.34 14.00
CA ASN A 166 12.89 19.46 14.35
C ASN A 166 13.53 18.88 13.07
N PRO A 167 14.86 19.00 12.89
CA PRO A 167 15.53 18.55 11.68
C PRO A 167 15.38 17.05 11.40
N GLU A 168 15.24 16.20 12.42
CA GLU A 168 14.99 14.76 12.25
C GLU A 168 13.57 14.46 11.79
N ILE A 169 12.59 15.23 12.28
CA ILE A 169 11.19 15.09 11.85
C ILE A 169 11.04 15.62 10.42
N ASP A 170 11.65 16.76 10.10
CA ASP A 170 11.72 17.31 8.74
C ASP A 170 12.43 16.33 7.78
N THR A 171 13.57 15.77 8.18
CA THR A 171 14.27 14.73 7.42
C THR A 171 13.37 13.52 7.18
N PHE A 172 12.64 13.07 8.20
CA PHE A 172 11.71 11.95 8.10
C PHE A 172 10.54 12.22 7.15
N LEU A 173 9.90 13.38 7.26
CA LEU A 173 8.71 13.76 6.49
C LEU A 173 9.03 14.26 5.09
N HIS A 174 10.22 14.79 4.82
CA HIS A 174 10.51 15.47 3.56
C HIS A 174 11.80 14.97 2.89
N GLY A 175 12.56 14.10 3.55
CA GLY A 175 13.85 13.61 3.03
C GLY A 175 14.88 14.72 2.88
N THR A 176 14.66 15.88 3.50
CA THR A 176 15.59 17.00 3.58
C THR A 176 16.75 16.56 4.46
N ARG A 177 17.94 16.40 3.87
CA ARG A 177 19.13 16.11 4.67
C ARG A 177 19.37 17.33 5.57
N SER A 178 19.36 17.15 6.89
CA SER A 178 19.78 18.20 7.82
C SER A 178 21.19 18.66 7.43
N VAL A 179 21.29 19.87 6.89
CA VAL A 179 22.59 20.50 6.64
C VAL A 179 23.06 20.98 8.00
N SER A 180 23.92 20.22 8.67
CA SER A 180 24.65 20.73 9.82
C SER A 180 25.59 21.82 9.30
N PHE A 181 25.26 23.08 9.59
CA PHE A 181 26.25 24.14 9.49
C PHE A 181 27.12 24.01 10.75
N ASP A 182 28.23 23.28 10.60
CA ASP A 182 29.35 23.32 11.54
C ASP A 182 29.96 24.73 11.63
#